data_AF-A0A2R6L515-F1
#
_entry.id   AF-A0A2R6L515-F1
#
_cell.length_a   1.000
_cell.length_b   1.000
_cell.length_c   1.000
_cell.angle_alpha   90.00
_cell.angle_beta   90.00
_cell.angle_gamma   90.00
#
_symmetry.space_group_name_H-M   'P 1'
#
loop_
_entity.id
_entity.type
_entity.pdbx_description
1 polymer ?
#
loop_
_entity_poly.entity_id
_entity_poly.type
_entity_poly.pdbx_seq_one_letter_code
_entity_poly.pdbx_strand_id
1 'polypeptide(L)'
;MTPGTEDAIRGALRDDETLTETVQVGAAAIGVTDRRLLVRQETGIRAVDRTNVRTVRRRTLQDRGRLSTALQWGGLAAVLLAARAFAPLESLVAPVEPPPGGGFEALYEAVGVLVDGLRFLEEAFLAVAVLALGWAGWRLVTFYRTREHVLEITVAGGDPVRLPPPGDPTDVDRLRGAVAAPSRAGTD
;
A
#
# COMPACT_ATOMS: atom_id res chain seq x y z
N MET A 1 8.92 -0.50 -29.51
CA MET A 1 9.40 0.89 -29.33
C MET A 1 8.63 1.80 -30.28
N THR A 2 7.98 2.86 -29.81
CA THR A 2 7.27 3.83 -30.66
C THR A 2 8.22 4.93 -31.11
N PRO A 3 8.23 5.32 -32.41
CA PRO A 3 9.20 6.27 -32.97
C PRO A 3 9.24 7.62 -32.23
N GLY A 4 8.10 8.14 -31.79
CA GLY A 4 8.02 9.39 -31.02
C GLY A 4 8.62 9.34 -29.60
N THR A 5 9.15 8.20 -29.14
CA THR A 5 9.81 8.07 -27.84
C THR A 5 11.31 8.24 -27.90
N GLU A 6 11.93 7.70 -28.93
CA GLU A 6 13.35 7.86 -29.15
C GLU A 6 13.69 9.31 -29.51
N ASP A 7 12.86 9.94 -30.34
CA ASP A 7 13.03 11.35 -30.73
C ASP A 7 12.88 12.32 -29.55
N ALA A 8 11.97 12.02 -28.62
CA ALA A 8 11.80 12.81 -27.41
C ALA A 8 13.01 12.71 -26.46
N ILE A 9 13.61 11.52 -26.35
CA ILE A 9 14.84 11.32 -25.56
C ILE A 9 16.02 12.00 -26.25
N ARG A 10 16.14 11.85 -27.57
CA ARG A 10 17.21 12.48 -28.37
C ARG A 10 17.13 14.01 -28.32
N GLY A 11 15.94 14.59 -28.33
CA GLY A 11 15.74 16.04 -28.17
C GLY A 11 16.03 16.57 -26.76
N ALA A 12 16.16 15.69 -25.75
CA ALA A 12 16.51 16.07 -24.38
C ALA A 12 18.01 15.89 -24.07
N LEU A 13 18.80 15.43 -25.03
CA LEU A 13 20.26 15.35 -24.94
C LEU A 13 20.85 16.76 -24.91
N ARG A 14 21.95 16.92 -24.17
CA ARG A 14 22.83 18.08 -24.35
C ARG A 14 23.71 17.90 -25.58
N ASP A 15 24.18 19.01 -26.14
CA ASP A 15 25.00 19.02 -27.36
C ASP A 15 26.28 18.17 -27.26
N ASP A 16 26.75 17.90 -26.04
CA ASP A 16 27.95 17.13 -25.72
C ASP A 16 27.67 15.80 -25.01
N GLU A 17 26.43 15.29 -25.11
CA GLU A 17 25.97 14.06 -24.46
C GLU A 17 25.61 13.00 -25.50
N THR A 18 26.07 11.77 -25.30
CA THR A 18 25.85 10.67 -26.25
C THR A 18 24.91 9.62 -25.69
N LEU A 19 23.85 9.32 -26.44
CA LEU A 19 22.92 8.26 -26.10
C LEU A 19 23.59 6.90 -26.34
N THR A 20 23.84 6.16 -25.27
CA THR A 20 24.47 4.83 -25.34
C THR A 20 23.43 3.74 -25.59
N GLU A 21 22.33 3.78 -24.85
CA GLU A 21 21.30 2.74 -24.92
C GLU A 21 19.93 3.33 -24.57
N THR A 22 18.85 2.79 -25.14
CA THR A 22 17.49 3.10 -24.69
C THR A 22 16.82 1.82 -24.22
N VAL A 23 16.42 1.80 -22.96
CA VAL A 23 15.75 0.66 -22.32
C VAL A 23 14.29 1.02 -22.06
N GLN A 24 13.38 0.20 -22.57
CA GLN A 24 11.95 0.33 -22.29
C GLN A 24 11.61 -0.46 -21.02
N VAL A 25 10.92 0.18 -20.07
CA VAL A 25 10.51 -0.43 -18.80
C VAL A 25 9.01 -0.17 -18.62
N GLY A 26 8.21 -1.17 -18.98
CA GLY A 26 6.75 -1.03 -18.99
C GLY A 26 6.31 0.09 -19.94
N ALA A 27 5.55 1.06 -19.42
CA ALA A 27 5.11 2.24 -20.17
C ALA A 27 6.15 3.38 -20.22
N ALA A 28 7.23 3.30 -19.43
CA ALA A 28 8.28 4.31 -19.40
C ALA A 28 9.45 3.94 -20.31
N ALA A 29 10.14 4.95 -20.83
CA ALA A 29 11.37 4.77 -21.61
C ALA A 29 12.54 5.48 -20.94
N ILE A 30 13.67 4.80 -20.88
CA ILE A 30 14.87 5.27 -20.21
C ILE A 30 16.00 5.36 -21.23
N GLY A 31 16.43 6.57 -21.54
CA GLY A 31 17.68 6.81 -22.27
C GLY A 31 18.85 6.77 -21.31
N VAL A 32 19.78 5.85 -21.54
CA VAL A 32 21.07 5.80 -20.86
C VAL A 32 22.09 6.53 -21.72
N THR A 33 22.63 7.62 -21.18
CA THR A 33 23.72 8.36 -21.83
C THR A 33 25.04 8.10 -21.11
N ASP A 34 26.12 8.66 -21.65
CA ASP A 34 27.45 8.64 -21.04
C ASP A 34 27.48 9.34 -19.68
N ARG A 35 26.59 10.32 -19.43
CA ARG A 35 26.58 11.14 -18.20
C ARG A 35 25.32 11.04 -17.35
N ARG A 36 24.15 10.89 -17.97
CA ARG A 36 22.84 10.95 -17.29
C ARG A 36 21.89 9.85 -17.75
N LEU A 37 20.91 9.53 -16.91
CA LEU A 37 19.72 8.77 -17.24
C LEU A 37 18.58 9.74 -17.55
N LEU A 38 18.04 9.66 -18.75
CA LEU A 38 16.87 10.40 -19.20
C LEU A 38 15.65 9.49 -19.06
N VAL A 39 14.81 9.75 -18.07
CA VAL A 39 13.63 8.94 -17.80
C VAL A 39 12.40 9.68 -18.34
N ARG A 40 11.80 9.15 -19.41
CA ARG A 40 10.52 9.63 -19.93
C ARG A 40 9.36 8.98 -19.18
N GLN A 41 8.54 9.80 -18.55
CA GLN A 41 7.28 9.44 -17.91
C GLN A 41 6.12 10.22 -18.56
N GLU A 42 4.88 9.89 -18.21
CA GLU A 42 3.69 10.58 -18.74
C GLU A 42 3.71 12.09 -18.49
N THR A 43 4.34 12.53 -17.38
CA THR A 43 4.41 13.94 -16.96
C THR A 43 5.61 14.71 -17.52
N GLY A 44 6.51 14.06 -18.27
CA GLY A 44 7.69 14.71 -18.86
C GLY A 44 8.96 13.87 -18.81
N ILE A 45 10.10 14.51 -19.08
CA ILE A 45 11.43 13.87 -19.06
C ILE A 45 12.18 14.33 -17.81
N ARG A 46 12.63 13.37 -16.99
CA ARG A 46 13.46 13.62 -15.81
C ARG A 46 14.89 13.16 -16.09
N ALA A 47 15.83 14.09 -16.03
CA ALA A 47 17.25 13.79 -16.12
C ALA A 47 17.82 13.49 -14.73
N VAL A 48 18.53 12.37 -14.59
CA VAL A 48 19.20 11.94 -13.35
C VAL A 48 20.66 11.71 -13.66
N ASP A 49 21.56 12.34 -12.92
CA ASP A 49 22.98 12.12 -13.12
C ASP A 49 23.37 10.66 -12.81
N ARG A 50 24.13 10.04 -13.70
CA ARG A 50 24.54 8.64 -13.58
C ARG A 50 25.43 8.42 -12.36
N THR A 51 26.26 9.40 -11.99
CA THR A 51 27.13 9.28 -10.79
C THR A 51 26.32 9.25 -9.50
N ASN A 52 25.09 9.77 -9.53
CA ASN A 52 24.19 9.77 -8.39
C ASN A 52 23.34 8.49 -8.31
N VAL A 53 23.37 7.59 -9.29
CA VAL A 53 22.55 6.36 -9.25
C VAL A 53 23.22 5.32 -8.34
N ARG A 54 22.63 5.06 -7.17
CA ARG A 54 23.19 4.09 -6.20
C ARG A 54 22.74 2.66 -6.49
N THR A 55 21.44 2.47 -6.66
CA THR A 55 20.86 1.13 -6.88
C THR A 55 19.60 1.19 -7.72
N VAL A 56 19.42 0.19 -8.57
CA VAL A 56 18.17 -0.09 -9.30
C VAL A 56 17.56 -1.34 -8.68
N ARG A 57 16.42 -1.18 -8.00
CA ARG A 57 15.72 -2.28 -7.34
C ARG A 57 14.23 -2.26 -7.65
N ARG A 58 13.67 -3.45 -7.84
CA ARG A 58 12.22 -3.64 -7.89
C ARG A 58 11.69 -3.49 -6.47
N ARG A 59 10.82 -2.51 -6.23
CA ARG A 59 10.20 -2.27 -4.94
C ARG A 59 8.70 -2.29 -5.11
N THR A 60 8.04 -3.16 -4.35
CA THR A 60 6.58 -3.10 -4.27
C THR A 60 6.22 -1.81 -3.54
N LEU A 61 5.55 -0.88 -4.23
CA LEU A 61 5.09 0.36 -3.61
C LEU A 61 3.85 0.00 -2.80
N GLN A 62 4.07 -0.48 -1.59
CA GLN A 62 3.00 -0.80 -0.67
C GLN A 62 2.48 0.51 -0.06
N ASP A 63 1.21 0.82 -0.33
CA ASP A 63 0.46 1.83 0.41
C ASP A 63 0.31 1.36 1.88
N ARG A 64 1.29 1.73 2.71
CA ARG A 64 1.34 1.38 4.13
C ARG A 64 0.11 1.89 4.88
N GLY A 65 -0.53 2.95 4.39
CA GLY A 65 -1.74 3.51 5.00
C GLY A 65 -2.93 2.55 4.96
N ARG A 66 -3.06 1.75 3.90
CA ARG A 66 -4.13 0.73 3.81
C ARG A 66 -3.89 -0.44 4.75
N LEU A 67 -2.63 -0.88 4.91
CA LEU A 67 -2.27 -1.94 5.83
C LEU A 67 -2.45 -1.51 7.29
N SER A 68 -2.02 -0.30 7.64
CA SER A 68 -2.24 0.23 9.00
C SER A 68 -3.72 0.37 9.31
N THR A 69 -4.52 0.86 8.37
CA THR A 69 -5.98 0.95 8.52
C THR A 69 -6.59 -0.44 8.71
N ALA A 70 -6.20 -1.43 7.90
CA ALA A 70 -6.68 -2.81 8.05
C ALA A 70 -6.33 -3.39 9.43
N LEU A 71 -5.12 -3.14 9.93
CA LEU A 71 -4.68 -3.56 11.27
C LEU A 71 -5.44 -2.84 12.39
N GLN A 72 -5.73 -1.56 12.24
CA GLN A 72 -6.51 -0.80 13.24
C GLN A 72 -7.92 -1.35 13.37
N TRP A 73 -8.62 -1.57 12.25
CA TRP A 73 -9.96 -2.13 12.26
C TRP A 73 -9.98 -3.60 12.69
N GLY A 74 -8.99 -4.39 12.29
CA GLY A 74 -8.82 -5.76 12.77
C GLY A 74 -8.53 -5.81 14.27
N GLY A 75 -7.72 -4.89 14.78
CA GLY A 75 -7.42 -4.75 16.21
C GLY A 75 -8.65 -4.32 17.01
N LEU A 76 -9.43 -3.36 16.52
CA LEU A 76 -10.71 -2.97 17.13
C LEU A 76 -11.65 -4.18 17.24
N ALA A 77 -11.83 -4.92 16.16
CA ALA A 77 -12.68 -6.11 16.19
C ALA A 77 -12.16 -7.16 17.17
N ALA A 78 -10.85 -7.41 17.21
CA ALA A 78 -10.25 -8.33 18.17
C ALA A 78 -10.51 -7.92 19.62
N VAL A 79 -10.38 -6.62 19.93
CA VAL A 79 -10.67 -6.08 21.26
C VAL A 79 -12.14 -6.25 21.62
N LEU A 80 -13.06 -5.96 20.70
CA LEU A 80 -14.50 -6.12 20.94
C LEU A 80 -14.88 -7.59 21.19
N LEU A 81 -14.33 -8.51 20.39
CA LEU A 81 -14.56 -9.95 20.57
C LEU A 81 -13.94 -10.47 21.87
N ALA A 82 -12.74 -10.00 22.23
CA ALA A 82 -12.11 -10.34 23.51
C ALA A 82 -12.94 -9.82 24.69
N ALA A 83 -13.40 -8.56 24.64
CA ALA A 83 -14.26 -7.99 25.68
C ALA A 83 -15.53 -8.83 25.89
N ARG A 84 -16.17 -9.26 24.79
CA ARG A 84 -17.33 -10.17 24.87
C ARG A 84 -16.97 -11.53 25.49
N ALA A 85 -15.84 -12.12 25.11
CA ALA A 85 -15.42 -13.43 25.61
C ALA A 85 -15.07 -13.42 27.11
N PHE A 86 -14.50 -12.33 27.63
CA PHE A 86 -14.09 -12.22 29.03
C PHE A 86 -15.20 -11.66 29.95
N ALA A 87 -16.17 -10.93 29.42
CA ALA A 87 -17.29 -10.38 30.17
C ALA A 87 -18.62 -10.69 29.47
N PRO A 88 -19.04 -11.98 29.42
CA PRO A 88 -20.33 -12.35 28.86
C PRO A 88 -21.46 -11.82 29.74
N LEU A 89 -22.08 -10.70 29.34
CA LEU A 89 -23.14 -10.06 30.10
C LEU A 89 -24.35 -10.99 30.27
N GLU A 90 -24.61 -11.84 29.27
CA GLU A 90 -25.61 -12.92 29.36
C GLU A 90 -25.41 -13.86 30.57
N SER A 91 -24.16 -14.10 30.99
CA SER A 91 -23.87 -14.98 32.14
C SER A 91 -24.07 -14.29 33.50
N LEU A 92 -24.01 -12.96 33.51
CA LEU A 92 -24.19 -12.13 34.71
C LEU A 92 -25.65 -11.79 34.96
N VAL A 93 -26.52 -12.05 33.98
CA VAL A 93 -27.92 -11.65 33.99
C VAL A 93 -28.80 -12.89 34.06
N ALA A 94 -29.08 -13.33 35.28
CA ALA A 94 -30.11 -14.34 35.52
C ALA A 94 -31.50 -13.75 35.19
N PRO A 95 -32.44 -14.55 34.62
CA PRO A 95 -33.81 -14.10 34.45
C PRO A 95 -34.39 -13.71 35.81
N VAL A 96 -34.79 -12.44 35.93
CA VAL A 96 -35.29 -11.88 37.18
C VAL A 96 -36.80 -12.09 37.20
N GLU A 97 -37.25 -13.23 37.75
CA GLU A 97 -38.68 -13.54 37.88
C GLU A 97 -39.26 -12.82 39.12
N PRO A 98 -40.37 -12.09 38.98
CA PRO A 98 -41.00 -11.43 40.13
C PRO A 98 -41.58 -12.47 41.09
N PRO A 99 -41.36 -12.33 42.42
CA PRO A 99 -41.92 -13.26 43.39
C PRO A 99 -43.46 -13.16 43.42
N PRO A 100 -44.18 -14.28 43.60
CA PRO A 100 -45.62 -14.27 43.75
C PRO A 100 -45.98 -13.60 45.08
N GLY A 101 -46.59 -12.41 45.02
CA GLY A 101 -46.98 -11.64 46.21
C GLY A 101 -46.32 -10.27 46.36
N GLY A 102 -46.47 -9.43 45.32
CA GLY A 102 -46.56 -7.96 45.31
C GLY A 102 -45.75 -7.09 46.29
N GLY A 103 -44.91 -6.20 45.72
CA GLY A 103 -44.32 -5.04 46.40
C GLY A 103 -43.21 -4.31 45.62
N PHE A 104 -42.57 -5.01 44.68
CA PHE A 104 -41.39 -4.51 43.95
C PHE A 104 -41.52 -4.53 42.43
N GLU A 105 -42.74 -4.57 41.89
CA GLU A 105 -42.99 -4.73 40.44
C GLU A 105 -42.28 -3.66 39.59
N ALA A 106 -42.37 -2.38 39.97
CA ALA A 106 -41.68 -1.30 39.29
C ALA A 106 -40.13 -1.41 39.34
N LEU A 107 -39.58 -2.00 40.41
CA LEU A 107 -38.14 -2.27 40.50
C LEU A 107 -37.73 -3.41 39.56
N TYR A 108 -38.53 -4.48 39.48
CA TYR A 108 -38.32 -5.58 38.54
C TYR A 108 -38.43 -5.12 37.08
N GLU A 109 -39.40 -4.25 36.77
CA GLU A 109 -39.53 -3.64 35.45
C GLU A 109 -38.30 -2.80 35.09
N ALA A 110 -37.84 -1.92 36.00
CA ALA A 110 -36.65 -1.11 35.78
C ALA A 110 -35.37 -1.96 35.60
N VAL A 111 -35.23 -3.03 36.38
CA VAL A 111 -34.12 -4.00 36.22
C VAL A 111 -34.23 -4.74 34.90
N GLY A 112 -35.44 -5.12 34.47
CA GLY A 112 -35.70 -5.74 33.17
C GLY A 112 -35.26 -4.85 32.00
N VAL A 113 -35.62 -3.56 32.03
CA VAL A 113 -35.17 -2.59 31.02
C VAL A 113 -33.64 -2.47 30.98
N LEU A 114 -32.99 -2.44 32.14
CA LEU A 114 -31.53 -2.39 32.23
C LEU A 114 -30.87 -3.65 31.64
N VAL A 115 -31.42 -4.82 31.98
CA VAL A 115 -30.99 -6.13 31.47
C VAL A 115 -31.11 -6.20 29.95
N ASP A 116 -32.25 -5.79 29.40
CA ASP A 116 -32.46 -5.79 27.96
C ASP A 116 -31.57 -4.77 27.25
N GLY A 117 -31.32 -3.61 27.89
CA GLY A 117 -30.35 -2.62 27.41
C GLY A 117 -28.92 -3.17 27.34
N LEU A 118 -28.50 -3.95 28.34
CA LEU A 118 -27.18 -4.62 28.35
C LEU A 118 -27.07 -5.69 27.26
N ARG A 119 -28.12 -6.48 27.05
CA ARG A 119 -28.18 -7.46 25.94
C ARG A 119 -28.09 -6.77 24.59
N PHE A 120 -28.83 -5.69 24.40
CA PHE A 120 -28.78 -4.89 23.18
C PHE A 120 -27.37 -4.32 22.93
N LEU A 121 -26.69 -3.85 23.99
CA LEU A 121 -25.32 -3.37 23.90
C LEU A 121 -24.34 -4.49 23.50
N GLU A 122 -24.48 -5.69 24.05
CA GLU A 122 -23.68 -6.86 23.68
C GLU A 122 -23.87 -7.25 22.21
N GLU A 123 -25.11 -7.22 21.71
CA GLU A 123 -25.43 -7.47 20.30
C GLU A 123 -24.87 -6.36 19.39
N ALA A 124 -24.96 -5.10 19.81
CA ALA A 124 -24.38 -3.97 19.10
C ALA A 124 -22.84 -4.09 19.00
N PHE A 125 -22.16 -4.50 20.08
CA PHE A 125 -20.72 -4.75 20.03
C PHE A 125 -20.34 -5.84 19.03
N LEU A 126 -21.12 -6.92 18.96
CA LEU A 126 -20.91 -7.98 17.98
C LEU A 126 -21.11 -7.46 16.55
N ALA A 127 -22.20 -6.72 16.31
CA ALA A 127 -22.48 -6.13 15.01
C ALA A 127 -21.33 -5.22 14.55
N VAL A 128 -20.84 -4.34 15.44
CA VAL A 128 -19.69 -3.46 15.16
C VAL A 128 -18.42 -4.27 14.91
N ALA A 129 -18.17 -5.34 15.67
CA ALA A 129 -16.99 -6.20 15.47
C ALA A 129 -17.02 -6.89 14.10
N VAL A 130 -18.18 -7.40 13.68
CA VAL A 130 -18.37 -8.03 12.36
C VAL A 130 -18.15 -7.01 11.24
N LEU A 131 -18.72 -5.81 11.36
CA LEU A 131 -18.53 -4.74 10.39
C LEU A 131 -17.06 -4.32 10.30
N ALA A 132 -16.38 -4.17 11.44
CA ALA A 132 -14.96 -3.86 11.51
C ALA A 132 -14.10 -4.94 10.85
N LEU A 133 -14.40 -6.24 11.06
CA LEU A 133 -13.73 -7.35 10.38
C LEU A 133 -13.95 -7.32 8.87
N GLY A 134 -15.20 -7.12 8.43
CA GLY A 134 -15.52 -7.01 7.01
C GLY A 134 -14.75 -5.87 6.35
N TRP A 135 -14.68 -4.71 7.00
CA TRP A 135 -13.93 -3.56 6.53
C TRP A 135 -12.41 -3.80 6.50
N ALA A 136 -11.86 -4.39 7.56
CA ALA A 136 -10.45 -4.79 7.63
C ALA A 136 -10.09 -5.78 6.51
N GLY A 137 -10.94 -6.80 6.32
CA GLY A 137 -10.80 -7.79 5.25
C GLY A 137 -10.85 -7.15 3.87
N TRP A 138 -11.81 -6.25 3.61
CA TRP A 138 -11.90 -5.49 2.36
C TRP A 138 -10.64 -4.67 2.10
N ARG A 139 -10.14 -3.94 3.11
CA ARG A 139 -8.89 -3.16 3.02
C ARG A 139 -7.68 -4.04 2.76
N LEU A 140 -7.64 -5.24 3.35
CA LEU A 140 -6.58 -6.21 3.13
C LEU A 140 -6.64 -6.79 1.70
N VAL A 141 -7.82 -7.18 1.22
CA VAL A 141 -8.02 -7.68 -0.15
C VAL A 141 -7.65 -6.61 -1.17
N THR A 142 -8.10 -5.37 -0.98
CA THR A 142 -7.73 -4.25 -1.86
C THR A 142 -6.23 -3.97 -1.81
N PHE A 143 -5.59 -4.02 -0.64
CA PHE A 143 -4.14 -3.93 -0.51
C PHE A 143 -3.40 -5.02 -1.30
N TYR A 144 -3.88 -6.26 -1.26
CA TYR A 144 -3.30 -7.37 -2.04
C TYR A 144 -3.53 -7.19 -3.55
N ARG A 145 -4.72 -6.71 -3.96
CA ARG A 145 -5.02 -6.45 -5.38
C ARG A 145 -4.25 -5.28 -5.96
N THR A 146 -4.01 -4.22 -5.18
CA THR A 146 -3.25 -3.04 -5.62
C THR A 146 -1.76 -3.13 -5.31
N ARG A 147 -1.22 -4.35 -5.13
CA ARG A 147 0.24 -4.54 -5.08
C ARG A 147 0.81 -4.28 -6.47
N GLU A 148 1.12 -3.02 -6.73
CA GLU A 148 1.87 -2.66 -7.93
C GLU A 148 3.36 -2.81 -7.64
N HIS A 149 4.00 -3.65 -8.46
CA HIS A 149 5.44 -3.77 -8.48
C HIS A 149 6.00 -2.53 -9.18
N VAL A 150 6.65 -1.63 -8.47
CA VAL A 150 7.25 -0.42 -9.03
C VAL A 150 8.75 -0.67 -9.16
N LEU A 151 9.39 -0.13 -10.20
CA LEU A 151 10.84 -0.12 -10.29
C LEU A 151 11.35 1.19 -9.71
N GLU A 152 12.19 1.14 -8.66
CA GLU A 152 12.72 2.33 -7.99
C GLU A 152 14.22 2.47 -8.30
N ILE A 153 14.58 3.61 -8.89
CA ILE A 153 15.97 4.03 -9.10
C ILE A 153 16.33 4.95 -7.93
N THR A 154 17.19 4.48 -7.04
CA THR A 154 17.66 5.26 -5.88
C THR A 154 18.79 6.19 -6.30
N VAL A 155 18.59 7.49 -6.08
CA VAL A 155 19.54 8.55 -6.41
C VAL A 155 20.18 9.07 -5.11
N ALA A 156 21.51 9.23 -5.09
CA ALA A 156 22.26 9.84 -4.01
C ALA A 156 21.90 11.33 -3.92
N GLY A 157 21.43 11.78 -2.75
CA GLY A 157 21.18 13.20 -2.50
C GLY A 157 19.91 13.77 -3.14
N GLY A 158 18.98 12.93 -3.65
CA GLY A 158 17.73 13.41 -4.24
C GLY A 158 16.58 12.42 -4.14
N ASP A 159 15.40 12.86 -4.58
CA ASP A 159 14.19 12.03 -4.55
C ASP A 159 14.29 10.85 -5.54
N PRO A 160 13.99 9.62 -5.11
CA PRO A 160 14.08 8.44 -5.96
C PRO A 160 13.14 8.53 -7.15
N VAL A 161 13.58 8.00 -8.30
CA VAL A 161 12.74 7.95 -9.50
C VAL A 161 11.95 6.65 -9.49
N ARG A 162 10.64 6.78 -9.47
CA ARG A 162 9.69 5.65 -9.47
C ARG A 162 9.20 5.43 -10.89
N LEU A 163 9.36 4.21 -11.38
CA LEU A 163 8.98 3.78 -12.72
C LEU A 163 7.83 2.79 -12.65
N PRO A 164 6.91 2.82 -13.62
CA PRO A 164 5.85 1.81 -13.73
C PRO A 164 6.43 0.39 -13.77
N PRO A 165 5.62 -0.63 -13.46
CA PRO A 165 6.06 -2.01 -13.44
C PRO A 165 6.77 -2.40 -14.74
N PRO A 166 7.92 -3.11 -14.66
CA PRO A 166 8.56 -3.67 -15.84
C PRO A 166 7.61 -4.67 -16.49
N GLY A 167 7.48 -4.61 -17.82
CA GLY A 167 6.68 -5.55 -18.60
C GLY A 167 7.30 -6.95 -18.61
N ASP A 168 8.63 -7.02 -18.61
CA ASP A 168 9.40 -8.26 -18.55
C ASP A 168 10.40 -8.20 -17.37
N PRO A 169 10.54 -9.27 -16.54
CA PRO A 169 11.57 -9.34 -15.51
C PRO A 169 13.00 -9.10 -16.03
N THR A 170 13.29 -9.44 -17.28
CA THR A 170 14.60 -9.21 -17.91
C THR A 170 14.90 -7.74 -18.18
N ASP A 171 13.89 -6.86 -18.23
CA ASP A 171 14.08 -5.41 -18.40
C ASP A 171 14.84 -4.80 -17.21
N VAL A 172 14.65 -5.36 -16.02
CA VAL A 172 15.34 -4.92 -14.80
C VAL A 172 16.82 -5.26 -14.86
N ASP A 173 17.15 -6.45 -15.36
CA ASP A 173 18.54 -6.90 -15.49
C ASP A 173 19.24 -6.20 -16.65
N ARG A 174 18.53 -5.93 -17.76
CA ARG A 174 19.01 -5.09 -18.87
C ARG A 174 19.31 -3.67 -18.38
N LEU A 175 18.40 -3.04 -17.63
CA LEU A 175 18.62 -1.72 -17.06
C LEU A 175 19.77 -1.71 -16.05
N ARG A 176 19.86 -2.72 -15.19
CA ARG A 176 20.98 -2.87 -14.24
C ARG A 176 22.30 -3.02 -14.98
N GLY A 177 22.33 -3.81 -16.05
CA GLY A 177 23.48 -3.97 -16.93
C GLY A 177 23.89 -2.67 -17.60
N ALA A 178 22.94 -1.93 -18.18
CA ALA A 178 23.18 -0.66 -18.85
C ALA A 178 23.71 0.42 -17.89
N VAL A 179 23.18 0.46 -16.66
CA VAL A 179 23.66 1.40 -15.61
C VAL A 179 25.06 1.01 -15.11
N ALA A 180 25.36 -0.29 -14.97
CA ALA A 180 26.63 -0.80 -14.45
C ALA A 180 27.74 -0.93 -15.50
N ALA A 181 27.42 -0.96 -16.79
CA ALA A 181 28.40 -1.07 -17.87
C ALA A 181 29.29 0.19 -17.88
N PRO A 182 30.63 0.07 -17.75
CA PRO A 182 31.52 1.21 -17.85
C PRO A 182 31.25 1.96 -19.17
N SER A 183 31.22 3.29 -19.12
CA SER A 183 31.12 4.12 -20.33
C SER A 183 32.25 3.72 -21.27
N ARG A 184 31.95 2.94 -22.31
CA ARG A 184 32.87 2.69 -23.42
C ARG A 184 32.77 3.88 -24.36
N ALA A 185 33.16 5.03 -23.87
CA ALA A 185 33.41 6.22 -24.66
C ALA A 185 34.80 6.71 -24.26
N GLY A 186 35.80 6.35 -25.05
CA GLY A 186 37.17 6.84 -24.90
C GLY A 186 38.24 5.74 -24.86
N THR A 187 38.46 5.06 -25.98
CA THR A 187 39.80 4.60 -26.38
C THR A 187 39.86 4.69 -27.90
N ASP A 188 40.24 5.87 -28.39
CA ASP A 188 41.12 5.97 -29.55
C ASP A 188 42.57 5.76 -29.06
#